data_AF-A0A0K2VGN3-F1
#
_entry.id   AF-A0A0K2VGN3-F1
#
_cell.length_a   1.000
_cell.length_b   1.000
_cell.length_c   1.000
_cell.angle_alpha   90.00
_cell.angle_beta   90.00
_cell.angle_gamma   90.00
#
_symmetry.space_group_name_H-M   'P 1'
#
loop_
_entity.id
_entity.type
_entity.pdbx_description
1 polymer ?
#
loop_
_entity_poly.entity_id
_entity_poly.type
_entity_poly.pdbx_seq_one_letter_code
_entity_poly.pdbx_strand_id
1 'polypeptide(L)'
;MCVLTEAFKKAMKDIEDSLKLRNLSKTRWLARSEYICDVWISFDPLIEALRLLSCSNRFNTKMTNLATFFLGNLPSMDFVISLIFNKNIMQRIHQMTQILKIEELNIIDATEVIKSTVKNLPMIRDDTNAINEEIVAAVMFLKKIIVDDPEAEFNKKHRYRKQLS
;
A
#
# COMPACT_ATOMS: atom_id res chain seq x y z
N MET A 1 30.68 -12.23 5.69
CA MET A 1 30.61 -11.10 6.65
C MET A 1 30.26 -9.75 5.99
N CYS A 2 30.69 -9.45 4.75
CA CYS A 2 30.27 -8.24 4.00
C CYS A 2 28.87 -8.31 3.34
N VAL A 3 28.42 -9.49 2.96
CA VAL A 3 27.19 -9.66 2.13
C VAL A 3 25.92 -9.15 2.83
N LEU A 4 25.77 -9.41 4.13
CA LEU A 4 24.64 -8.95 4.95
C LEU A 4 24.57 -7.42 5.06
N THR A 5 25.73 -6.76 5.13
CA THR A 5 25.79 -5.30 5.25
C THR A 5 25.50 -4.63 3.91
N GLU A 6 25.93 -5.23 2.80
CA GLU A 6 25.68 -4.69 1.47
C GLU A 6 24.22 -4.90 1.02
N ALA A 7 23.64 -6.07 1.31
CA ALA A 7 22.22 -6.34 1.06
C ALA A 7 21.31 -5.37 1.83
N PHE A 8 21.63 -5.11 3.10
CA PHE A 8 20.88 -4.15 3.92
C PHE A 8 20.99 -2.72 3.38
N LYS A 9 22.20 -2.27 2.99
CA LYS A 9 22.41 -0.96 2.38
C LYS A 9 21.63 -0.81 1.07
N LYS A 10 21.60 -1.86 0.24
CA LYS A 10 20.82 -1.86 -0.99
C LYS A 10 19.32 -1.73 -0.71
N ALA A 11 18.78 -2.53 0.19
CA ALA A 11 17.36 -2.46 0.57
C ALA A 11 16.99 -1.06 1.13
N MET A 12 17.85 -0.49 1.98
CA MET A 12 17.66 0.87 2.50
C MET A 12 17.66 1.93 1.39
N LYS A 13 18.56 1.80 0.42
CA LYS A 13 18.61 2.70 -0.73
C LYS A 13 17.35 2.58 -1.59
N ASP A 14 16.90 1.36 -1.89
CA ASP A 14 15.68 1.11 -2.67
C ASP A 14 14.44 1.71 -1.96
N ILE A 15 14.40 1.65 -0.63
CA ILE A 15 13.36 2.29 0.20
C ILE A 15 13.47 3.82 0.13
N GLU A 16 14.66 4.40 0.29
CA GLU A 16 14.86 5.85 0.25
C GLU A 16 14.51 6.45 -1.11
N ASP A 17 14.92 5.78 -2.20
CA ASP A 17 14.64 6.19 -3.58
C ASP A 17 13.13 6.14 -3.89
N SER A 18 12.42 5.20 -3.27
CA SER A 18 10.97 5.01 -3.45
C SER A 18 10.15 5.93 -2.56
N LEU A 19 10.51 6.12 -1.28
CA LEU A 19 9.71 6.88 -0.31
C LEU A 19 9.82 8.40 -0.43
N LYS A 20 10.84 8.94 -1.12
CA LYS A 20 11.02 10.37 -1.44
C LYS A 20 10.46 11.35 -0.37
N LEU A 21 10.76 11.12 0.91
CA LEU A 21 10.09 11.72 2.09
C LEU A 21 10.27 13.25 2.24
N ARG A 22 10.77 13.97 1.23
CA ARG A 22 11.38 15.29 1.36
C ARG A 22 10.46 16.49 1.20
N ASN A 23 9.16 16.37 0.91
CA ASN A 23 8.31 17.57 0.74
C ASN A 23 6.84 17.38 1.18
N LEU A 24 6.60 17.41 2.50
CA LEU A 24 5.25 17.26 3.08
C LEU A 24 4.41 18.56 3.14
N SER A 25 4.78 19.62 2.40
CA SER A 25 4.11 20.93 2.53
C SER A 25 3.00 21.20 1.50
N LYS A 26 3.02 20.55 0.32
CA LYS A 26 2.07 20.87 -0.75
C LYS A 26 0.81 19.98 -0.69
N THR A 27 -0.10 20.40 0.19
CA THR A 27 -1.43 19.83 0.51
C THR A 27 -1.43 18.39 1.02
N ARG A 28 -1.89 18.26 2.26
CA ARG A 28 -2.02 17.03 3.04
C ARG A 28 -2.74 15.87 2.32
N TRP A 29 -3.60 16.13 1.33
CA TRP A 29 -4.38 15.11 0.63
C TRP A 29 -3.58 14.44 -0.50
N LEU A 30 -2.83 15.22 -1.30
CA LEU A 30 -1.96 14.66 -2.34
C LEU A 30 -0.80 13.87 -1.73
N ALA A 31 -0.13 14.45 -0.73
CA ALA A 31 0.99 13.81 -0.05
C ALA A 31 0.62 12.45 0.58
N ARG A 32 -0.62 12.29 1.07
CA ARG A 32 -1.10 11.02 1.64
C ARG A 32 -1.31 9.94 0.58
N SER A 33 -1.88 10.30 -0.56
CA SER A 33 -2.10 9.37 -1.67
C SER A 33 -0.80 8.91 -2.32
N GLU A 34 0.17 9.81 -2.47
CA GLU A 34 1.52 9.51 -2.95
C GLU A 34 2.22 8.56 -1.98
N TYR A 35 2.18 8.86 -0.67
CA TYR A 35 2.79 8.01 0.35
C TYR A 35 2.25 6.58 0.38
N ILE A 36 0.94 6.39 0.24
CA ILE A 36 0.35 5.04 0.17
C ILE A 36 0.88 4.28 -1.06
N CYS A 37 1.05 4.98 -2.20
CA CYS A 37 1.65 4.39 -3.39
C CYS A 37 3.14 4.06 -3.17
N ASP A 38 3.88 4.95 -2.52
CA ASP A 38 5.31 4.78 -2.26
C ASP A 38 5.57 3.62 -1.27
N VAL A 39 4.74 3.49 -0.22
CA VAL A 39 4.77 2.35 0.69
C VAL A 39 4.46 1.05 -0.06
N TRP A 40 3.48 1.06 -0.96
CA TRP A 40 3.18 -0.10 -1.79
C TRP A 40 4.35 -0.50 -2.70
N ILE A 41 5.00 0.47 -3.36
CA ILE A 41 6.17 0.24 -4.22
C ILE A 41 7.36 -0.28 -3.40
N SER A 42 7.55 0.25 -2.20
CA SER A 42 8.66 -0.10 -1.31
C SER A 42 8.41 -1.36 -0.47
N PHE A 43 7.26 -2.03 -0.65
CA PHE A 43 6.82 -3.06 0.30
C PHE A 43 7.79 -4.25 0.33
N ASP A 44 8.19 -4.77 -0.83
CA ASP A 44 9.14 -5.89 -0.93
C ASP A 44 10.51 -5.54 -0.33
N PRO A 45 11.17 -4.42 -0.72
CA PRO A 45 12.39 -3.95 -0.06
C PRO A 45 12.26 -3.76 1.45
N LEU A 46 11.10 -3.28 1.92
CA LEU A 46 10.82 -3.04 3.32
C LEU A 46 10.74 -4.35 4.11
N ILE A 47 10.05 -5.36 3.61
CA ILE A 47 10.00 -6.68 4.24
C ILE A 47 11.40 -7.31 4.27
N GLU A 48 12.17 -7.19 3.20
CA GLU A 48 13.54 -7.71 3.18
C GLU A 48 14.45 -7.00 4.18
N ALA A 49 14.40 -5.66 4.25
CA ALA A 49 15.14 -4.89 5.23
C ALA A 49 14.77 -5.32 6.67
N LEU A 50 13.48 -5.54 6.96
CA LEU A 50 13.02 -6.02 8.26
C LEU A 50 13.53 -7.44 8.56
N ARG A 51 13.56 -8.34 7.58
CA ARG A 51 14.15 -9.69 7.73
C ARG A 51 15.62 -9.60 8.11
N LEU A 52 16.39 -8.82 7.37
CA LEU A 52 17.81 -8.61 7.64
C LEU A 52 18.05 -8.01 9.03
N LEU A 53 17.19 -7.09 9.48
CA LEU A 53 17.24 -6.55 10.84
C LEU A 53 16.94 -7.61 11.90
N SER A 54 15.90 -8.43 11.71
CA SER A 54 15.49 -9.47 12.68
C SER A 54 16.51 -10.59 12.83
N CYS A 55 17.23 -10.95 11.77
CA CYS A 55 18.20 -12.07 11.76
C CYS A 55 19.63 -11.63 12.12
N SER A 56 19.88 -10.33 12.27
CA SER A 56 21.22 -9.80 12.50
C SER A 56 21.52 -9.61 13.98
N ASN A 57 22.56 -10.29 14.46
CA ASN A 57 23.08 -10.13 15.83
C ASN A 57 23.81 -8.78 16.05
N ARG A 58 23.85 -7.90 15.04
CA ARG A 58 24.54 -6.60 15.10
C ARG A 58 23.67 -5.46 15.63
N PHE A 59 22.35 -5.64 15.65
CA PHE A 59 21.41 -4.61 16.08
C PHE A 59 20.97 -4.85 17.52
N ASN A 60 20.51 -3.77 18.18
CA ASN A 60 20.00 -3.84 19.54
C ASN A 60 18.78 -4.78 19.61
N THR A 61 18.69 -5.58 20.67
CA THR A 61 17.54 -6.46 20.97
C THR A 61 16.19 -5.76 20.84
N LYS A 62 16.09 -4.48 21.22
CA LYS A 62 14.85 -3.70 21.02
C LYS A 62 14.48 -3.55 19.53
N MET A 63 15.48 -3.28 18.69
CA MET A 63 15.31 -3.07 17.26
C MET A 63 15.02 -4.38 16.53
N THR A 64 15.68 -5.48 16.93
CA THR A 64 15.39 -6.81 16.41
C THR A 64 13.98 -7.25 16.78
N ASN A 65 13.54 -7.04 18.04
CA ASN A 65 12.19 -7.37 18.48
C ASN A 65 11.12 -6.55 17.73
N LEU A 66 11.38 -5.27 17.49
CA LEU A 66 10.49 -4.41 16.72
C LEU A 66 10.40 -4.87 15.25
N ALA A 67 11.53 -5.24 14.65
CA ALA A 67 11.56 -5.77 13.29
C ALA A 67 10.77 -7.08 13.19
N THR A 68 10.97 -8.01 14.12
CA THR A 68 10.20 -9.26 14.20
C THR A 68 8.71 -9.01 14.38
N PHE A 69 8.32 -8.04 15.22
CA PHE A 69 6.93 -7.65 15.37
C PHE A 69 6.33 -7.15 14.04
N PHE A 70 7.03 -6.27 13.32
CA PHE A 70 6.54 -5.78 12.03
C PHE A 70 6.50 -6.86 10.96
N LEU A 71 7.45 -7.79 10.93
CA LEU A 71 7.43 -8.95 10.03
C LEU A 71 6.24 -9.87 10.27
N GLY A 72 5.74 -9.98 11.50
CA GLY A 72 4.55 -10.76 11.81
C GLY A 72 3.23 -10.08 11.41
N ASN A 73 3.23 -8.76 11.22
CA ASN A 73 1.99 -7.98 11.05
C ASN A 73 1.83 -7.33 9.68
N LEU A 74 2.90 -6.77 9.10
CA LEU A 74 2.83 -6.08 7.81
C LEU A 74 2.45 -7.01 6.65
N PRO A 75 3.03 -8.22 6.50
CA PRO A 75 2.62 -9.13 5.44
C PRO A 75 1.39 -9.96 5.84
N SER A 76 0.51 -9.45 6.72
CA SER A 76 -0.78 -10.10 6.99
C SER A 76 -1.76 -9.82 5.85
N MET A 77 -2.66 -10.77 5.59
CA MET A 77 -3.68 -10.61 4.56
C MET A 77 -4.52 -9.35 4.77
N ASP A 78 -4.93 -9.10 6.01
CA ASP A 78 -5.77 -7.98 6.41
C ASP A 78 -5.10 -6.63 6.09
N PHE A 79 -3.80 -6.52 6.37
CA PHE A 79 -3.03 -5.32 6.09
C PHE A 79 -2.85 -5.10 4.58
N VAL A 80 -2.47 -6.13 3.83
CA VAL A 80 -2.21 -6.02 2.39
C VAL A 80 -3.47 -5.68 1.60
N ILE A 81 -4.60 -6.34 1.88
CA ILE A 81 -5.89 -5.98 1.25
C ILE A 81 -6.24 -4.53 1.57
N SER A 82 -6.12 -4.13 2.84
CA SER A 82 -6.43 -2.77 3.26
C SER A 82 -5.54 -1.75 2.53
N LEU A 83 -4.25 -2.06 2.36
CA LEU A 83 -3.31 -1.19 1.65
C LEU A 83 -3.67 -1.04 0.17
N ILE A 84 -4.02 -2.13 -0.52
CA ILE A 84 -4.45 -2.12 -1.93
C ILE A 84 -5.74 -1.30 -2.10
N PHE A 85 -6.75 -1.53 -1.25
CA PHE A 85 -8.00 -0.77 -1.31
C PHE A 85 -7.79 0.72 -1.04
N ASN A 86 -6.99 1.05 -0.02
CA ASN A 86 -6.68 2.45 0.28
C ASN A 86 -5.93 3.12 -0.86
N LYS A 87 -4.97 2.42 -1.49
CA LYS A 87 -4.25 2.91 -2.66
C LYS A 87 -5.22 3.29 -3.79
N ASN A 88 -6.16 2.40 -4.12
CA ASN A 88 -7.08 2.61 -5.23
C ASN A 88 -8.07 3.75 -4.97
N ILE A 89 -8.62 3.85 -3.76
CA ILE A 89 -9.50 4.97 -3.36
C ILE A 89 -8.72 6.29 -3.38
N MET A 90 -7.52 6.31 -2.79
CA MET A 90 -6.71 7.52 -2.68
C MET A 90 -6.22 8.04 -4.03
N GLN A 91 -5.96 7.17 -5.01
CA GLN A 91 -5.63 7.61 -6.37
C GLN A 91 -6.78 8.39 -7.03
N ARG A 92 -8.04 8.00 -6.81
CA ARG A 92 -9.21 8.75 -7.33
C ARG A 92 -9.34 10.11 -6.67
N ILE A 93 -9.17 10.17 -5.35
CA ILE A 93 -9.19 11.43 -4.60
C ILE A 93 -8.02 12.34 -5.01
N HIS A 94 -6.84 11.75 -5.29
CA HIS A 94 -5.68 12.47 -5.80
C HIS A 94 -5.98 13.15 -7.14
N GLN A 95 -6.51 12.41 -8.12
CA GLN A 95 -6.85 12.95 -9.43
C GLN A 95 -7.83 14.13 -9.32
N MET A 96 -8.91 13.97 -8.55
CA MET A 96 -9.86 15.05 -8.27
C MET A 96 -9.16 16.26 -7.66
N THR A 97 -8.32 16.05 -6.64
CA THR A 97 -7.61 17.11 -5.93
C THR A 97 -6.66 17.87 -6.86
N GLN A 98 -5.96 17.19 -7.77
CA GLN A 98 -5.08 17.84 -8.75
C GLN A 98 -5.87 18.75 -9.68
N ILE A 99 -7.01 18.29 -10.19
CA ILE A 99 -7.85 19.08 -11.09
C ILE A 99 -8.41 20.31 -10.36
N LEU A 100 -8.92 20.13 -9.13
CA LEU A 100 -9.47 21.22 -8.33
C LEU A 100 -8.44 22.29 -7.90
N LYS A 101 -7.15 22.02 -8.09
CA LYS A 101 -6.07 22.95 -7.77
C LYS A 101 -5.59 23.78 -8.97
N ILE A 102 -6.09 23.50 -10.16
CA ILE A 102 -5.74 24.27 -11.35
C ILE A 102 -6.12 25.74 -11.11
N GLU A 103 -5.19 26.65 -11.37
CA GLU A 103 -5.35 28.08 -11.07
C GLU A 103 -6.54 28.70 -11.82
N GLU A 104 -6.78 28.23 -13.05
CA GLU A 104 -7.87 28.67 -13.92
C GLU A 104 -8.93 27.57 -14.07
N LEU A 105 -9.58 27.19 -12.97
CA LEU A 105 -10.73 26.27 -13.00
C LEU A 105 -12.04 27.02 -12.80
N ASN A 106 -12.96 26.91 -13.76
CA ASN A 106 -14.30 27.48 -13.59
C ASN A 106 -15.16 26.62 -12.64
N ILE A 107 -16.16 27.24 -12.00
CA ILE A 107 -16.99 26.61 -10.97
C ILE A 107 -17.85 25.46 -11.55
N ILE A 108 -18.21 25.53 -12.83
CA ILE A 108 -19.03 24.51 -13.50
C ILE A 108 -18.22 23.21 -13.65
N ASP A 109 -17.00 23.32 -14.18
CA ASP A 109 -16.07 22.20 -14.35
C ASP A 109 -15.67 21.60 -12.99
N ALA A 110 -15.42 22.45 -11.99
CA ALA A 110 -15.16 21.99 -10.63
C ALA A 110 -16.33 21.16 -10.07
N THR A 111 -17.57 21.60 -10.32
CA THR A 111 -18.78 20.89 -9.89
C THR A 111 -18.92 19.55 -10.61
N GLU A 112 -18.61 19.49 -11.90
CA GLU A 112 -18.65 18.26 -12.68
C GLU A 112 -17.62 17.24 -12.19
N VAL A 113 -16.39 17.69 -11.91
CA VAL A 113 -15.30 16.85 -11.38
C VAL A 113 -15.68 16.25 -10.01
N ILE A 114 -16.26 17.06 -9.12
CA ILE A 114 -16.73 16.58 -7.82
C ILE A 114 -17.87 15.56 -7.99
N LYS A 115 -18.88 15.87 -8.81
CA LYS A 115 -20.01 14.96 -9.07
C LYS A 115 -19.55 13.63 -9.67
N SER A 116 -18.65 13.69 -10.65
CA SER A 116 -18.06 12.51 -11.28
C SER A 116 -17.30 11.66 -10.26
N THR A 117 -16.47 12.29 -9.41
CA THR A 117 -15.72 11.56 -8.37
C THR A 117 -16.66 10.92 -7.35
N VAL A 118 -17.68 11.64 -6.88
CA VAL A 118 -18.70 11.11 -5.96
C VAL A 118 -19.48 9.95 -6.58
N LYS A 119 -19.76 10.00 -7.88
CA LYS A 119 -20.44 8.91 -8.60
C LYS A 119 -19.54 7.69 -8.81
N ASN A 120 -18.25 7.90 -9.06
CA ASN A 120 -17.28 6.83 -9.33
C ASN A 120 -16.96 6.00 -8.08
N LEU A 121 -16.98 6.59 -6.88
CA LEU A 121 -16.67 5.87 -5.63
C LEU A 121 -17.64 4.70 -5.35
N PRO A 122 -18.98 4.87 -5.43
CA PRO A 122 -19.92 3.76 -5.42
C PRO A 122 -19.70 2.75 -6.53
N MET A 123 -19.33 3.18 -7.75
CA MET A 123 -19.08 2.24 -8.85
C MET A 123 -17.90 1.31 -8.54
N ILE A 124 -16.82 1.83 -7.96
CA ILE A 124 -15.69 1.02 -7.47
C ILE A 124 -16.15 0.10 -6.33
N ARG A 125 -16.96 0.62 -5.41
CA ARG A 125 -17.48 -0.18 -4.30
C ARG A 125 -18.38 -1.32 -4.82
N ASP A 126 -19.18 -1.10 -5.85
CA ASP A 126 -20.21 -2.04 -6.27
C ASP A 126 -19.68 -3.03 -7.34
N ASP A 127 -18.52 -2.74 -7.94
CA ASP A 127 -17.81 -3.66 -8.83
C ASP A 127 -17.22 -4.86 -8.06
N THR A 128 -18.04 -5.89 -7.96
CA THR A 128 -17.71 -7.14 -7.26
C THR A 128 -16.54 -7.88 -7.92
N ASN A 129 -16.41 -7.81 -9.25
CA ASN A 129 -15.35 -8.52 -9.96
C ASN A 129 -14.01 -7.85 -9.70
N ALA A 130 -13.93 -6.52 -9.86
CA ALA A 130 -12.70 -5.78 -9.58
C ALA A 130 -12.22 -5.97 -8.13
N ILE A 131 -13.13 -5.97 -7.15
CA ILE A 131 -12.76 -6.20 -5.75
C ILE A 131 -12.24 -7.62 -5.54
N ASN A 132 -12.87 -8.63 -6.14
CA ASN A 132 -12.40 -10.00 -6.05
C ASN A 132 -11.03 -10.17 -6.74
N GLU A 133 -10.78 -9.51 -7.87
CA GLU A 133 -9.49 -9.48 -8.55
C GLU A 133 -8.40 -8.85 -7.67
N GLU A 134 -8.71 -7.76 -6.96
CA GLU A 134 -7.78 -7.13 -6.00
C GLU A 134 -7.45 -8.06 -4.81
N ILE A 135 -8.43 -8.83 -4.32
CA ILE A 135 -8.20 -9.85 -3.28
C ILE A 135 -7.29 -10.95 -3.83
N VAL A 136 -7.53 -11.45 -5.04
CA VAL A 136 -6.68 -12.47 -5.67
C VAL A 136 -5.26 -11.93 -5.88
N ALA A 137 -5.11 -10.68 -6.30
CA ALA A 137 -3.82 -10.03 -6.44
C ALA A 137 -3.08 -9.94 -5.10
N ALA A 138 -3.79 -9.63 -4.00
CA ALA A 138 -3.23 -9.62 -2.64
C ALA A 138 -2.73 -11.01 -2.22
N VAL A 139 -3.51 -12.07 -2.48
CA VAL A 139 -3.12 -13.47 -2.22
C VAL A 139 -1.85 -13.80 -3.00
N MET A 140 -1.81 -13.51 -4.31
CA MET A 140 -0.66 -13.80 -5.16
C MET A 140 0.59 -13.03 -4.75
N PHE A 141 0.42 -11.78 -4.31
CA PHE A 141 1.51 -10.96 -3.79
C PHE A 141 2.09 -11.57 -2.51
N LEU A 142 1.23 -11.91 -1.54
CA LEU A 142 1.67 -12.51 -0.28
C LEU A 142 2.32 -13.89 -0.48
N LYS A 143 1.83 -14.73 -1.40
CA LYS A 143 2.47 -16.02 -1.74
C LYS A 143 3.94 -15.88 -2.17
N LYS A 144 4.38 -14.71 -2.65
CA LYS A 144 5.79 -14.45 -2.98
C LYS A 144 6.64 -14.07 -1.76
N ILE A 145 6.00 -13.56 -0.71
CA ILE A 145 6.66 -12.98 0.44
C ILE A 145 6.65 -13.97 1.60
N ILE A 146 5.50 -14.54 1.95
CA ILE A 146 5.32 -15.41 3.11
C ILE A 146 5.29 -16.89 2.73
N VAL A 147 5.60 -17.75 3.70
CA VAL A 147 5.61 -19.21 3.54
C VAL A 147 4.22 -19.80 3.83
N ASP A 148 3.46 -19.17 4.73
CA ASP A 148 2.10 -19.59 5.09
C ASP A 148 1.12 -19.34 3.94
N ASP A 149 -0.03 -20.02 3.94
CA ASP A 149 -1.05 -19.87 2.90
C ASP A 149 -1.96 -18.66 3.16
N PRO A 150 -1.77 -17.51 2.45
CA PRO A 150 -2.59 -16.32 2.65
C PRO A 150 -4.05 -16.54 2.23
N GLU A 151 -4.33 -17.51 1.36
CA GLU A 151 -5.67 -17.80 0.89
C GLU A 151 -6.49 -18.52 1.97
N ALA A 152 -5.88 -19.47 2.67
CA ALA A 152 -6.48 -20.09 3.85
C ALA A 152 -6.72 -19.06 4.97
N GLU A 153 -5.77 -18.13 5.19
CA GLU A 153 -5.95 -17.05 6.17
C GLU A 153 -7.14 -16.15 5.80
N PHE A 154 -7.24 -15.76 4.53
CA PHE A 154 -8.34 -14.96 4.01
C PHE A 154 -9.68 -15.68 4.23
N ASN A 155 -9.81 -16.92 3.78
CA ASN A 155 -11.06 -17.69 3.84
C ASN A 155 -11.53 -17.99 5.27
N LYS A 156 -10.62 -17.95 6.26
CA LYS A 156 -10.97 -18.12 7.67
C LYS A 156 -11.72 -16.90 8.25
N LYS A 157 -11.34 -15.68 7.82
CA LYS A 157 -11.83 -14.42 8.40
C LYS A 157 -12.80 -13.68 7.47
N HIS A 158 -12.67 -13.88 6.16
CA HIS A 158 -13.30 -13.10 5.11
C HIS A 158 -13.96 -13.99 4.06
N ARG A 159 -14.65 -13.35 3.13
CA ARG A 159 -15.31 -14.01 1.99
C ARG A 159 -15.18 -13.12 0.77
N TYR A 160 -15.03 -13.75 -0.39
CA TYR A 160 -15.22 -13.06 -1.67
C TYR A 160 -16.64 -12.50 -1.77
N ARG A 161 -16.78 -11.41 -2.51
CA ARG A 161 -18.10 -10.82 -2.76
C ARG A 161 -18.87 -11.72 -3.72
N LYS A 162 -20.11 -12.05 -3.34
CA LYS A 162 -21.01 -12.83 -4.18
C LYS A 162 -21.42 -11.98 -5.37
N GLN A 163 -21.36 -12.56 -6.58
CA GLN A 163 -22.00 -11.94 -7.74
C GLN A 163 -23.50 -11.85 -7.46
N LEU A 164 -24.06 -10.64 -7.59
CA LEU A 164 -25.51 -10.47 -7.67
C LEU A 164 -25.90 -11.04 -9.04
N SER A 165 -26.62 -12.18 -9.01
CA SER A 165 -27.24 -12.81 -10.18
C SER A 165 -28.28 -11.90 -10.82
#